data_AF-A0A7J7GHF9-F1
#
_entry.id   AF-A0A7J7GHF9-F1
#
_cell.length_a   1.000
_cell.length_b   1.000
_cell.length_c   1.000
_cell.angle_alpha   90.00
_cell.angle_beta   90.00
_cell.angle_gamma   90.00
#
_symmetry.space_group_name_H-M   'P 1'
#
loop_
_entity.id
_entity.type
_entity.pdbx_description
1 polymer ?
#
loop_
_entity_poly.entity_id
_entity_poly.type
_entity_poly.pdbx_seq_one_letter_code
_entity_poly.pdbx_strand_id
1 'polypeptide(L)'
;MISWGDENFHTSETHLQEPTQIKIFDQLRNSEVNESTASKWSAETIVNEIALFRELLSEINCKIGKLMLARLLTAHDAMMSYDKPPETCKMVHSEEVKQLYSDLMTLDPPRSQYYKDEYSLVVLKKVNISSSILLFRKTQSI
;
A
#
# COMPACT_ATOMS: atom_id res chain seq x y z
N MET A 1 12.97 12.72 -33.17
CA MET A 1 12.99 11.23 -33.17
C MET A 1 14.22 10.84 -32.38
N ILE A 2 14.06 10.42 -31.12
CA ILE A 2 15.20 10.10 -30.25
C ILE A 2 15.53 8.63 -30.48
N SER A 3 16.73 8.37 -31.00
CA SER A 3 17.26 7.04 -31.27
C SER A 3 17.74 6.42 -29.96
N TRP A 4 17.17 5.28 -29.59
CA TRP A 4 17.60 4.49 -28.44
C TRP A 4 18.67 3.50 -28.91
N GLY A 5 19.93 3.81 -28.65
CA GLY A 5 21.06 2.88 -28.82
C GLY A 5 21.27 2.03 -27.57
N ASP A 6 21.56 0.75 -27.76
CA ASP A 6 21.78 -0.26 -26.71
C ASP A 6 22.94 0.10 -25.75
N GLU A 7 23.79 1.05 -26.14
CA GLU A 7 24.88 1.58 -25.33
C GLU A 7 24.44 2.39 -24.09
N ASN A 8 23.15 2.73 -23.96
CA ASN A 8 22.62 3.43 -22.79
C ASN A 8 22.29 2.53 -21.59
N PHE A 9 22.39 1.21 -21.73
CA PHE A 9 22.14 0.28 -20.63
C PHE A 9 23.45 -0.37 -20.19
N HIS A 10 24.02 0.13 -19.09
CA HIS A 10 25.10 -0.58 -18.43
C HIS A 10 24.58 -1.89 -17.85
N THR A 11 25.10 -3.01 -18.34
CA THR A 11 25.00 -4.33 -17.73
C THR A 11 25.77 -4.34 -16.42
N SER A 12 25.12 -4.01 -15.32
CA SER A 12 25.63 -4.30 -13.99
C SER A 12 25.30 -5.74 -13.63
N GLU A 13 26.12 -6.68 -14.11
CA GLU A 13 26.33 -7.93 -13.38
C GLU A 13 26.79 -7.57 -11.98
N THR A 14 25.93 -7.78 -10.99
CA THR A 14 26.32 -7.69 -9.58
C THR A 14 25.46 -8.64 -8.76
N HIS A 15 26.06 -9.80 -8.51
CA HIS A 15 25.97 -10.58 -7.30
C HIS A 15 24.97 -10.07 -6.25
N LEU A 16 23.90 -10.85 -6.07
CA LEU A 16 22.93 -10.78 -4.97
C LEU A 16 23.62 -10.50 -3.63
N GLN A 17 23.51 -9.25 -3.18
CA GLN A 17 23.68 -8.89 -1.78
C GLN A 17 22.79 -7.67 -1.47
N GLU A 18 21.52 -7.93 -1.15
CA GLU A 18 20.77 -7.02 -0.24
C GLU A 18 21.57 -6.92 1.06
N PRO A 19 21.83 -5.73 1.64
CA PRO A 19 20.78 -4.80 2.07
C PRO A 19 21.21 -3.31 2.09
N THR A 20 20.82 -2.51 1.09
CA THR A 20 21.17 -1.05 1.11
C THR A 20 19.98 -0.13 0.88
N GLN A 21 18.83 -0.67 0.45
CA GLN A 21 17.64 0.16 0.18
C GLN A 21 16.98 0.71 1.46
N ILE A 22 17.09 -0.01 2.59
CA ILE A 22 16.54 0.42 3.88
C ILE A 22 17.26 1.68 4.40
N LYS A 23 18.56 1.80 4.16
CA LYS A 23 19.38 2.93 4.65
C LYS A 23 19.07 4.27 3.97
N ILE A 24 18.64 4.24 2.70
CA ILE A 24 18.36 5.45 1.93
C ILE A 24 17.05 6.10 2.40
N PHE A 25 16.07 5.30 2.81
CA PHE A 25 14.80 5.81 3.35
C PHE A 25 14.97 6.48 4.71
N ASP A 26 15.79 5.93 5.60
CA ASP A 26 16.05 6.51 6.92
C ASP A 26 16.78 7.86 6.85
N GLN A 27 17.60 8.09 5.82
CA GLN A 27 18.40 9.31 5.69
C GLN A 27 17.61 10.50 5.11
N LEU A 28 16.49 10.24 4.43
CA LEU A 28 15.58 11.27 3.91
C LEU A 28 14.68 11.87 5.02
N ARG A 29 14.57 11.20 6.18
CA ARG A 29 13.64 11.51 7.28
C ARG A 29 14.07 12.65 8.21
N ASN A 30 15.27 13.23 8.04
CA ASN A 30 15.85 14.14 9.04
C ASN A 30 15.62 15.64 8.77
N SER A 31 14.68 16.04 7.90
CA SER A 31 14.32 17.46 7.72
C SER A 31 12.91 17.74 8.24
N GLU A 32 12.80 17.79 9.57
CA GLU A 32 11.56 17.88 10.36
C GLU A 32 10.69 19.13 10.04
N VAL A 33 11.25 20.14 9.35
CA VAL A 33 10.54 21.41 9.03
C VAL A 33 9.76 21.35 7.71
N ASN A 34 10.08 20.44 6.79
CA ASN A 34 9.37 20.27 5.51
C ASN A 34 8.42 19.05 5.49
N GLU A 35 8.47 18.21 6.51
CA GLU A 35 7.81 16.90 6.55
C GLU A 35 6.29 17.03 6.76
N SER A 36 5.83 18.02 7.54
CA SER A 36 4.40 18.19 7.84
C SER A 36 3.59 18.69 6.62
N THR A 37 4.15 19.63 5.85
CA THR A 37 3.51 20.16 4.64
C THR A 37 3.54 19.13 3.50
N ALA A 38 4.64 18.39 3.36
CA ALA A 38 4.77 17.33 2.36
C ALA A 38 3.86 16.13 2.67
N SER A 39 3.75 15.73 3.95
CA SER A 39 2.86 14.66 4.42
C SER A 39 1.38 15.00 4.22
N LYS A 40 1.00 16.27 4.44
CA LYS A 40 -0.38 16.72 4.20
C LYS A 40 -0.74 16.70 2.72
N TRP A 41 0.17 17.14 1.84
CA TRP A 41 -0.04 17.11 0.39
C TRP A 41 -0.14 15.66 -0.12
N SER A 42 0.71 14.74 0.37
CA SER A 42 0.63 13.35 -0.06
C SER A 42 -0.69 12.67 0.34
N ALA A 43 -1.24 13.00 1.52
CA ALA A 43 -2.53 12.47 1.96
C ALA A 43 -3.70 12.98 1.09
N GLU A 44 -3.76 14.27 0.80
CA GLU A 44 -4.80 14.86 -0.06
C GLU A 44 -4.73 14.32 -1.48
N THR A 45 -3.52 14.13 -2.01
CA THR A 45 -3.29 13.57 -3.34
C THR A 45 -3.85 12.15 -3.44
N ILE A 46 -3.58 11.30 -2.44
CA ILE A 46 -4.09 9.92 -2.42
C ILE A 46 -5.62 9.89 -2.35
N VAL A 47 -6.24 10.76 -1.55
CA VAL A 47 -7.71 10.86 -1.50
C VAL A 47 -8.29 11.25 -2.86
N ASN A 48 -7.69 12.22 -3.55
CA ASN A 48 -8.10 12.63 -4.89
C ASN A 48 -7.91 11.51 -5.91
N GLU A 49 -6.78 10.82 -5.91
CA GLU A 49 -6.53 9.69 -6.80
C GLU A 49 -7.51 8.54 -6.56
N ILE A 50 -7.83 8.22 -5.30
CA ILE A 50 -8.87 7.21 -4.97
C ILE A 50 -10.21 7.59 -5.61
N ALA A 51 -10.60 8.86 -5.55
CA ALA A 51 -11.85 9.32 -6.17
C ALA A 51 -11.83 9.13 -7.69
N LEU A 52 -10.74 9.53 -8.36
CA LEU A 52 -10.56 9.36 -9.80
C LEU A 52 -10.59 7.90 -10.23
N PHE A 53 -9.92 7.00 -9.49
CA PHE A 53 -9.95 5.58 -9.80
C PHE A 53 -11.32 4.95 -9.59
N ARG A 54 -12.10 5.39 -8.59
CA ARG A 54 -13.48 4.93 -8.40
C ARG A 54 -14.39 5.40 -9.53
N GLU A 55 -14.26 6.65 -9.97
CA GLU A 55 -14.98 7.19 -11.13
C GLU A 55 -14.62 6.41 -12.40
N LEU A 56 -13.33 6.27 -12.70
CA LEU A 56 -12.85 5.50 -13.85
C LEU A 56 -13.37 4.06 -13.86
N LEU A 57 -13.36 3.38 -12.70
CA LEU A 57 -13.85 2.00 -12.60
C LEU A 57 -15.38 1.87 -12.67
N SER A 58 -16.11 2.97 -12.47
CA SER A 58 -17.55 3.03 -12.74
C SER A 58 -17.85 3.00 -14.24
N GLU A 59 -16.94 3.51 -15.07
CA GLU A 59 -17.08 3.54 -16.52
C GLU A 59 -16.43 2.32 -17.20
N ILE A 60 -15.26 1.90 -16.70
CA ILE A 60 -14.42 0.88 -17.33
C ILE A 60 -13.93 -0.13 -16.30
N ASN A 61 -14.35 -1.38 -16.46
CA ASN A 61 -13.83 -2.48 -15.65
C ASN A 61 -12.44 -2.93 -16.14
N CYS A 62 -11.37 -2.28 -15.66
CA CYS A 62 -9.99 -2.59 -16.05
C CYS A 62 -9.14 -3.16 -14.90
N LYS A 63 -8.26 -4.13 -15.23
CA LYS A 63 -7.37 -4.81 -14.29
C LYS A 63 -6.43 -3.85 -13.56
N ILE A 64 -5.76 -2.99 -14.33
CA ILE A 64 -4.78 -2.05 -13.77
C ILE A 64 -5.45 -1.05 -12.84
N GLY A 65 -6.65 -0.56 -13.18
CA GLY A 65 -7.41 0.35 -12.34
C GLY A 65 -7.78 -0.29 -10.99
N LYS A 66 -8.27 -1.53 -11.00
CA LYS A 66 -8.59 -2.26 -9.75
C LYS A 66 -7.36 -2.49 -8.88
N LEU A 67 -6.23 -2.83 -9.48
CA LEU A 67 -4.97 -3.01 -8.75
C LEU A 67 -4.46 -1.70 -8.16
N MET A 68 -4.51 -0.61 -8.93
CA MET A 68 -4.11 0.72 -8.45
C MET A 68 -5.01 1.19 -7.31
N LEU A 69 -6.33 1.05 -7.44
CA LEU A 69 -7.26 1.39 -6.38
C LEU A 69 -7.00 0.60 -5.09
N ALA A 70 -6.77 -0.72 -5.19
CA ALA A 70 -6.46 -1.56 -4.03
C ALA A 70 -5.20 -1.08 -3.28
N ARG A 71 -4.15 -0.70 -4.03
CA ARG A 71 -2.90 -0.18 -3.47
C ARG A 71 -3.07 1.19 -2.84
N LEU A 72 -3.79 2.10 -3.49
CA LEU A 72 -4.08 3.44 -2.95
C LEU A 72 -4.89 3.38 -1.66
N LEU A 73 -5.94 2.56 -1.62
CA LEU A 73 -6.73 2.34 -0.41
C LEU A 73 -5.89 1.78 0.74
N THR A 74 -4.98 0.84 0.44
CA THR A 74 -4.07 0.26 1.43
C THR A 74 -3.05 1.28 1.93
N ALA A 75 -2.50 2.10 1.04
CA ALA A 75 -1.57 3.17 1.39
C ALA A 75 -2.26 4.24 2.26
N HIS A 76 -3.48 4.63 1.91
CA HIS A 76 -4.30 5.54 2.71
C HIS A 76 -4.54 5.01 4.13
N ASP A 77 -4.95 3.74 4.26
CA ASP A 77 -5.17 3.12 5.57
C ASP A 77 -3.86 3.04 6.39
N ALA A 78 -2.72 2.79 5.73
CA ALA A 78 -1.41 2.79 6.39
C ALA A 78 -1.03 4.20 6.88
N MET A 79 -1.16 5.23 6.04
CA MET A 79 -0.89 6.62 6.41
C MET A 79 -1.74 7.08 7.59
N MET A 80 -3.04 6.79 7.56
CA MET A 80 -3.98 7.14 8.63
C MET A 80 -3.75 6.37 9.93
N SER A 81 -2.93 5.31 9.90
CA SER A 81 -2.53 4.52 11.05
C SER A 81 -1.22 4.98 11.69
N TYR A 82 -0.33 5.69 11.00
CA TYR A 82 1.00 6.04 11.55
C TYR A 82 0.90 6.94 12.78
N ASP A 83 -0.06 7.86 12.81
CA ASP A 83 -0.24 8.81 13.92
C ASP A 83 -1.07 8.25 15.08
N LYS A 84 -1.47 6.98 15.00
CA LYS A 84 -2.49 6.40 15.88
C LYS A 84 -1.95 5.20 16.67
N PRO A 85 -2.30 5.09 17.97
CA PRO A 85 -2.02 3.88 18.71
C PRO A 85 -2.71 2.68 18.04
N PRO A 86 -2.12 1.47 18.11
CA PRO A 86 -2.58 0.29 17.40
C PRO A 86 -4.05 -0.09 17.68
N GLU A 87 -4.59 0.35 18.82
CA GLU A 87 -6.00 0.19 19.21
C GLU A 87 -7.00 0.98 18.34
N THR A 88 -6.52 2.04 17.67
CA THR A 88 -7.33 2.94 16.82
C THR A 88 -6.97 2.85 15.35
N CYS A 89 -5.98 2.01 15.00
CA CYS A 89 -5.69 1.64 13.61
C CYS A 89 -6.91 0.89 13.04
N LYS A 90 -7.73 1.61 12.27
CA LYS A 90 -8.87 1.05 11.55
C LYS A 90 -8.50 0.95 10.09
N MET A 91 -8.39 -0.27 9.57
CA MET A 91 -8.36 -0.50 8.12
C MET A 91 -9.78 -0.31 7.56
N VAL A 92 -10.16 0.94 7.32
CA VAL A 92 -11.50 1.34 6.88
C VAL A 92 -11.82 0.69 5.54
N HIS A 93 -10.82 0.53 4.68
CA HIS A 93 -11.01 0.05 3.31
C HIS A 93 -10.76 -1.45 3.13
N SER A 94 -10.56 -2.20 4.24
CA SER A 94 -10.18 -3.62 4.18
C SER A 94 -11.12 -4.50 3.34
N GLU A 95 -12.44 -4.28 3.42
CA GLU A 95 -13.40 -5.09 2.64
C GLU A 95 -13.40 -4.72 1.14
N GLU A 96 -13.27 -3.44 0.82
CA GLU A 96 -13.15 -2.98 -0.58
C GLU A 96 -11.86 -3.53 -1.22
N VAL A 97 -10.73 -3.46 -0.51
CA VAL A 97 -9.44 -3.99 -0.96
C VAL A 97 -9.51 -5.52 -1.17
N LYS A 98 -10.15 -6.25 -0.25
CA LYS A 98 -10.37 -7.70 -0.39
C LYS A 98 -11.19 -8.02 -1.64
N GLN A 99 -12.27 -7.28 -1.90
CA GLN A 99 -13.09 -7.48 -3.09
C GLN A 99 -12.29 -7.20 -4.37
N LEU A 100 -11.51 -6.12 -4.40
CA LEU A 100 -10.66 -5.78 -5.55
C LEU A 100 -9.65 -6.90 -5.86
N TYR A 101 -8.99 -7.47 -4.84
CA TYR A 101 -8.07 -8.59 -5.06
C TYR A 101 -8.78 -9.88 -5.49
N SER A 102 -9.97 -10.16 -4.94
CA SER A 102 -10.80 -11.29 -5.38
C SER A 102 -11.16 -11.16 -6.87
N ASP A 103 -11.63 -9.98 -7.29
CA ASP A 103 -11.93 -9.70 -8.69
C ASP A 103 -10.69 -9.88 -9.57
N LEU A 104 -9.52 -9.40 -9.13
CA LEU A 104 -8.25 -9.53 -9.86
C LEU A 104 -7.80 -10.98 -10.03
N MET A 105 -8.08 -11.88 -9.06
CA MET A 105 -7.82 -13.32 -9.24
C MET A 105 -8.63 -13.91 -10.40
N THR A 106 -9.84 -13.40 -10.63
CA THR A 106 -10.70 -13.86 -11.74
C THR A 106 -10.31 -13.21 -13.07
N LEU A 107 -9.99 -11.92 -13.06
CA LEU A 107 -9.66 -11.16 -14.25
C LEU A 107 -8.26 -11.48 -14.77
N ASP A 108 -7.30 -11.73 -13.88
CA ASP A 108 -5.89 -11.98 -14.24
C ASP A 108 -5.33 -13.26 -13.60
N PRO A 109 -5.80 -14.45 -14.05
CA PRO A 109 -5.37 -15.75 -13.51
C PRO A 109 -3.85 -15.98 -13.46
N PRO A 110 -3.05 -15.54 -14.46
CA PRO A 110 -1.59 -15.73 -14.42
C PRO A 110 -0.91 -15.11 -13.20
N ARG A 111 -1.48 -14.04 -12.62
CA ARG A 111 -0.98 -13.36 -11.42
C ARG A 111 -1.82 -13.63 -10.17
N SER A 112 -2.71 -14.63 -10.22
CA SER A 112 -3.62 -14.96 -9.12
C SER A 112 -2.92 -15.20 -7.79
N GLN A 113 -1.72 -15.80 -7.78
CA GLN A 113 -0.97 -16.02 -6.55
C GLN A 113 -0.59 -14.70 -5.85
N TYR A 114 -0.11 -13.71 -6.61
CA TYR A 114 0.19 -12.39 -6.07
C TYR A 114 -1.04 -11.76 -5.39
N TYR A 115 -2.19 -11.80 -6.05
CA TYR A 115 -3.43 -11.26 -5.46
C TYR A 115 -3.89 -12.04 -4.22
N LYS A 116 -3.66 -13.36 -4.16
CA LYS A 116 -3.96 -14.18 -2.98
C LYS A 116 -3.09 -13.80 -1.80
N ASP A 117 -1.82 -13.55 -2.04
CA ASP A 117 -0.87 -13.15 -1.00
C ASP A 117 -1.27 -11.77 -0.45
N GLU A 118 -1.55 -10.80 -1.32
CA GLU A 118 -2.03 -9.46 -0.91
C GLU A 118 -3.37 -9.52 -0.16
N TYR A 119 -4.32 -10.33 -0.64
CA TYR A 119 -5.57 -10.58 0.06
C TYR A 119 -5.33 -11.13 1.48
N SER A 120 -4.43 -12.11 1.59
CA SER A 120 -4.08 -12.74 2.87
C SER A 120 -3.41 -11.75 3.83
N LEU A 121 -2.56 -10.85 3.32
CA LEU A 121 -1.95 -9.78 4.12
C LEU A 121 -3.00 -8.83 4.70
N VAL A 122 -4.02 -8.45 3.91
CA VAL A 122 -5.12 -7.59 4.38
C VAL A 122 -5.93 -8.30 5.49
N VAL A 123 -6.19 -9.60 5.33
CA VAL A 123 -6.85 -10.41 6.36
C VAL A 123 -6.00 -10.50 7.64
N LEU A 124 -4.70 -10.76 7.50
CA LEU A 124 -3.79 -10.90 8.64
C LEU A 124 -3.67 -9.60 9.45
N LYS A 125 -3.55 -8.45 8.77
CA LYS A 125 -3.49 -7.14 9.43
C LYS A 125 -4.73 -6.89 10.28
N LYS A 126 -5.92 -7.26 9.79
CA LYS A 126 -7.18 -7.16 10.55
C LYS A 126 -7.19 -8.07 11.78
N VAL A 127 -6.69 -9.30 11.66
CA VAL A 127 -6.58 -10.25 12.79
C VAL A 127 -5.61 -9.74 13.84
N ASN A 128 -4.43 -9.24 13.44
CA ASN A 128 -3.43 -8.71 14.38
C ASN A 128 -4.00 -7.53 15.20
N ILE A 129 -4.71 -6.60 14.57
CA ILE A 129 -5.39 -5.50 15.30
C ILE A 129 -6.38 -6.05 16.34
N SER A 130 -7.19 -7.05 15.96
CA SER A 130 -8.16 -7.66 16.88
C SER A 130 -7.52 -8.38 18.07
N SER A 131 -6.44 -9.13 17.84
CA SER A 131 -5.68 -9.83 18.87
C SER A 131 -4.97 -8.85 19.81
N SER A 132 -4.40 -7.76 19.27
CA SER A 132 -3.79 -6.69 20.07
C SER A 132 -4.83 -6.05 21.00
N ILE A 133 -6.01 -5.68 20.49
CA ILE A 133 -7.10 -5.12 21.31
C ILE A 133 -7.53 -6.08 22.42
N LEU A 134 -7.61 -7.38 22.15
CA LEU A 134 -7.98 -8.38 23.15
C LEU A 134 -6.94 -8.54 24.26
N LEU A 135 -5.65 -8.48 23.94
CA LEU A 135 -4.57 -8.55 24.93
C LEU A 135 -4.59 -7.32 25.85
N PHE A 136 -4.75 -6.11 25.29
CA PHE A 136 -4.82 -4.88 26.09
C PHE A 136 -6.06 -4.82 27.00
N ARG A 137 -7.22 -5.28 26.53
CA ARG A 137 -8.42 -5.37 27.38
C ARG A 137 -8.24 -6.32 28.57
N LYS A 138 -7.44 -7.38 28.42
CA LYS A 138 -7.17 -8.33 29.49
C LYS A 138 -6.25 -7.72 30.57
N THR A 139 -5.39 -6.77 30.21
CA THR A 139 -4.47 -6.11 31.14
C THR A 139 -5.10 -4.95 31.92
N GLN A 140 -6.24 -4.42 31.47
CA GLN A 140 -6.94 -3.28 32.10
C GLN A 140 -8.08 -3.71 33.05
N SER A 141 -8.29 -5.02 33.21
CA SER A 141 -9.28 -5.62 34.10
C SER A 141 -8.63 -6.30 35.32
N ILE A 142 -7.61 -5.66 35.89
CA ILE A 142 -6.97 -6.02 37.17
C ILE A 142 -6.95 -4.78 38.07
#